data_AF-A0A846PA17-F1
#
_entry.id   AF-A0A846PA17-F1
#
_cell.length_a   1.000
_cell.length_b   1.000
_cell.length_c   1.000
_cell.angle_alpha   90.00
_cell.angle_beta   90.00
_cell.angle_gamma   90.00
#
_symmetry.space_group_name_H-M   'P 1'
#
loop_
_entity.id
_entity.type
_entity.pdbx_description
1 polymer ?
#
loop_
_entity_poly.entity_id
_entity_poly.type
_entity_poly.pdbx_seq_one_letter_code
_entity_poly.pdbx_strand_id
1 'polypeptide(L)'
;MSRLLPQRSLRASILALLIYVVVAVLTPDYALSFNSYPKGAAHDKITDASAKHHGLSKKTRKALKKATRAPDWNESSWDPDWWPWTWFDFSTNDNYRASHHFDRGPGVTDAAAFRSGADYIQQELNAAVAAAKAGNKDDAIAALGRTMHALQDFKSHSNYIDLAPADQAMARAALYDATKPLPGALKLTGYDPAAKNPGNPRGDPYPHDKFAKDSPKKNKECKKKVGNKTKYELARDSAIEESKDLLQRLKNELTVDQWNALIVAVIDPDPNDGKYCWARSEPCGSAGCVIDCLNVPAITQFSAEIRRPHPMQDLIFKEIGDGLSFFTIRGGRQRRPRVHCQTGATDGSKMGARAFRMWYNYLGQVSLTV
;
A
#
# COMPACT_ATOMS: atom_id res chain seq x y z
N MET A 1 -20.73 7.34 -49.15
CA MET A 1 -20.90 6.03 -48.47
C MET A 1 -20.59 6.18 -46.99
N SER A 2 -21.61 6.52 -46.19
CA SER A 2 -21.47 6.69 -44.74
C SER A 2 -21.66 5.33 -44.06
N ARG A 3 -20.59 4.74 -43.52
CA ARG A 3 -20.67 3.49 -42.75
C ARG A 3 -21.35 3.78 -41.42
N LEU A 4 -22.63 3.43 -41.31
CA LEU A 4 -23.36 3.40 -40.05
C LEU A 4 -22.66 2.39 -39.12
N LEU A 5 -22.11 2.87 -38.01
CA LEU A 5 -21.57 2.01 -36.96
C LEU A 5 -22.70 1.13 -36.39
N PRO A 6 -22.44 -0.14 -36.08
CA PRO A 6 -23.46 -1.07 -35.62
C PRO A 6 -24.04 -0.62 -34.27
N GLN A 7 -25.30 -0.17 -34.26
CA GLN A 7 -26.04 0.32 -33.08
C GLN A 7 -26.01 -0.59 -31.85
N ARG A 8 -25.67 -1.88 -32.03
CA ARG A 8 -25.55 -2.86 -30.94
C ARG A 8 -24.38 -2.57 -30.00
N SER A 9 -23.27 -2.01 -30.47
CA SER A 9 -22.11 -1.72 -29.60
C SER A 9 -22.37 -0.52 -28.69
N LEU A 10 -23.13 0.47 -29.18
CA LEU A 10 -23.43 1.69 -28.41
C LEU A 10 -24.36 1.40 -27.22
N ARG A 11 -25.37 0.55 -27.41
CA ARG A 11 -26.31 0.17 -26.33
C ARG A 11 -25.62 -0.61 -25.21
N ALA A 12 -24.71 -1.52 -25.55
CA ALA A 12 -23.95 -2.27 -24.55
C ALA A 12 -23.03 -1.35 -23.72
N SER A 13 -22.36 -0.40 -24.36
CA SER A 13 -21.50 0.58 -23.67
C SER A 13 -22.28 1.54 -22.77
N ILE A 14 -23.47 2.00 -23.21
CA ILE A 14 -24.34 2.87 -22.39
C ILE A 14 -24.87 2.09 -21.18
N LEU A 15 -25.28 0.84 -21.36
CA LEU A 15 -25.75 0.01 -20.25
C LEU A 15 -24.64 -0.26 -19.24
N ALA A 16 -23.42 -0.58 -19.70
CA ALA A 16 -22.27 -0.76 -18.82
C ALA A 16 -21.90 0.52 -18.05
N LEU A 17 -21.98 1.69 -18.70
CA LEU A 17 -21.75 2.98 -18.05
C LEU A 17 -22.83 3.31 -17.02
N LEU A 18 -24.10 3.06 -17.33
CA LEU A 18 -25.22 3.28 -16.41
C LEU A 18 -25.14 2.34 -15.20
N ILE A 19 -24.81 1.07 -15.42
CA ILE A 19 -24.53 0.11 -14.34
C ILE A 19 -23.39 0.64 -13.45
N TYR A 20 -22.29 1.13 -14.03
CA TYR A 20 -21.18 1.69 -13.27
C TYR A 20 -21.57 2.94 -12.45
N VAL A 21 -22.37 3.85 -13.03
CA VAL A 21 -22.86 5.05 -12.35
C VAL A 21 -23.83 4.71 -11.22
N VAL A 22 -24.72 3.73 -11.41
CA VAL A 22 -25.67 3.28 -10.39
C VAL A 22 -24.96 2.57 -9.24
N VAL A 23 -23.98 1.71 -9.54
CA VAL A 23 -23.14 1.03 -8.54
C VAL A 23 -22.37 2.03 -7.68
N ALA A 24 -21.87 3.13 -8.26
CA ALA A 24 -21.14 4.15 -7.50
C ALA A 24 -22.02 5.01 -6.58
N VAL A 25 -23.35 4.94 -6.69
CA VAL A 25 -24.29 5.79 -5.95
C VAL A 25 -25.09 5.03 -4.88
N LEU A 26 -25.23 3.70 -5.01
CA LEU A 26 -26.16 2.91 -4.18
C LEU A 26 -25.52 1.85 -3.27
N THR A 27 -24.18 1.74 -3.18
CA THR A 27 -23.57 0.85 -2.18
C THR A 27 -23.78 1.41 -0.78
N PRO A 28 -24.40 0.66 0.17
CA PRO A 28 -24.43 1.06 1.57
C PRO A 28 -22.99 1.23 2.06
N ASP A 29 -22.70 2.36 2.71
CA ASP A 29 -21.39 2.56 3.31
C ASP A 29 -21.36 1.77 4.63
N TYR A 30 -20.73 0.61 4.67
CA TYR A 30 -20.47 -0.15 5.90
C TYR A 30 -19.39 0.53 6.75
N ALA A 31 -19.11 -0.01 7.95
CA ALA A 31 -18.04 0.47 8.81
C ALA A 31 -16.66 0.03 8.33
N LEU A 32 -16.36 0.40 7.09
CA LEU A 32 -15.05 0.27 6.51
C LEU A 32 -14.36 1.60 6.73
N SER A 33 -13.61 1.72 7.82
CA SER A 33 -12.61 2.76 8.01
C SER A 33 -11.78 2.92 6.77
N PHE A 34 -11.63 4.17 6.31
CA PHE A 34 -10.87 4.47 5.09
C PHE A 34 -11.06 3.45 3.96
N ASN A 35 -12.33 3.07 3.69
CA ASN A 35 -12.78 2.03 2.78
C ASN A 35 -11.66 1.12 2.22
N SER A 36 -11.53 -0.13 2.67
CA SER A 36 -10.58 -1.08 2.06
C SER A 36 -10.96 -1.56 0.66
N TYR A 37 -12.15 -1.21 0.17
CA TYR A 37 -12.71 -1.70 -1.08
C TYR A 37 -12.98 -0.59 -2.10
N PRO A 38 -12.75 -0.83 -3.41
CA PRO A 38 -11.91 -1.88 -3.99
C PRO A 38 -10.41 -1.55 -3.81
N LYS A 39 -9.53 -2.39 -4.37
CA LYS A 39 -8.08 -2.10 -4.47
C LYS A 39 -7.83 -0.66 -4.96
N GLY A 40 -6.95 0.06 -4.27
CA GLY A 40 -6.68 1.48 -4.53
C GLY A 40 -7.51 2.45 -3.71
N ALA A 41 -8.27 1.96 -2.74
CA ALA A 41 -9.03 2.78 -1.81
C ALA A 41 -8.15 3.45 -0.73
N ALA A 42 -8.73 4.03 0.32
CA ALA A 42 -8.02 5.03 1.13
C ALA A 42 -6.87 4.41 1.94
N HIS A 43 -7.06 3.24 2.57
CA HIS A 43 -5.98 2.46 3.19
C HIS A 43 -4.77 2.25 2.27
N ASP A 44 -5.03 1.88 1.01
CA ASP A 44 -3.97 1.65 0.02
C ASP A 44 -3.17 2.91 -0.27
N LYS A 45 -3.84 4.06 -0.36
CA LYS A 45 -3.19 5.34 -0.64
C LYS A 45 -2.36 5.81 0.56
N ILE A 46 -2.91 5.69 1.77
CA ILE A 46 -2.23 6.08 3.01
C ILE A 46 -0.96 5.21 3.20
N THR A 47 -1.13 3.90 3.06
CA THR A 47 -0.04 2.92 3.18
C THR A 47 1.01 3.09 2.08
N ASP A 48 0.61 3.34 0.83
CA ASP A 48 1.57 3.58 -0.26
C ASP A 48 2.41 4.85 -0.02
N ALA A 49 1.77 5.92 0.45
CA ALA A 49 2.42 7.21 0.68
C ALA A 49 3.45 7.12 1.83
N SER A 50 3.07 6.53 2.96
CA SER A 50 3.97 6.32 4.10
C SER A 50 5.10 5.35 3.79
N ALA A 51 4.81 4.23 3.12
CA ALA A 51 5.84 3.26 2.75
C ALA A 51 6.84 3.79 1.69
N LYS A 52 6.37 4.63 0.75
CA LYS A 52 7.26 5.33 -0.20
C LYS A 52 8.25 6.25 0.51
N HIS A 53 7.79 6.98 1.53
CA HIS A 53 8.63 7.89 2.31
C HIS A 53 9.82 7.15 2.94
N HIS A 54 9.61 5.90 3.36
CA HIS A 54 10.64 5.03 3.95
C HIS A 54 11.42 4.17 2.95
N GLY A 55 11.28 4.42 1.65
CA GLY A 55 12.05 3.73 0.62
C GLY A 55 11.66 2.26 0.40
N LEU A 56 10.47 1.82 0.84
CA LEU A 56 10.05 0.43 0.67
C LEU A 56 9.93 0.07 -0.82
N SER A 57 10.44 -1.12 -1.18
CA SER A 57 10.36 -1.64 -2.55
C SER A 57 8.90 -1.74 -3.02
N LYS A 58 8.66 -1.69 -4.33
CA LYS A 58 7.30 -1.83 -4.90
C LYS A 58 6.63 -3.16 -4.48
N LYS A 59 7.41 -4.24 -4.36
CA LYS A 59 6.94 -5.56 -3.91
C LYS A 59 6.50 -5.50 -2.44
N THR A 60 7.34 -4.97 -1.57
CA THR A 60 7.02 -4.78 -0.13
C THR A 60 5.80 -3.88 0.04
N ARG A 61 5.71 -2.75 -0.67
CA ARG A 61 4.53 -1.86 -0.63
C ARG A 61 3.23 -2.55 -1.05
N LYS A 62 3.29 -3.43 -2.06
CA LYS A 62 2.12 -4.21 -2.50
C LYS A 62 1.70 -5.22 -1.43
N ALA A 63 2.67 -5.89 -0.80
CA ALA A 63 2.42 -6.84 0.30
C ALA A 63 1.82 -6.12 1.52
N LEU A 64 2.41 -5.00 1.93
CA LEU A 64 1.94 -4.20 3.06
C LEU A 64 0.51 -3.68 2.84
N LYS A 65 0.20 -3.15 1.65
CA LYS A 65 -1.19 -2.77 1.31
C LYS A 65 -2.17 -3.93 1.34
N LYS A 66 -1.73 -5.15 1.02
CA LYS A 66 -2.58 -6.34 1.16
C LYS A 66 -2.82 -6.65 2.64
N ALA A 67 -1.77 -6.60 3.45
CA ALA A 67 -1.85 -6.83 4.89
C ALA A 67 -2.72 -5.78 5.61
N THR A 68 -2.63 -4.49 5.23
CA THR A 68 -3.47 -3.42 5.80
C THR A 68 -4.95 -3.57 5.49
N ARG A 69 -5.33 -4.21 4.38
CA ARG A 69 -6.75 -4.50 4.06
C ARG A 69 -7.26 -5.81 4.70
N ALA A 70 -6.36 -6.62 5.24
CA ALA A 70 -6.69 -7.97 5.67
C ALA A 70 -7.70 -8.01 6.82
N PRO A 71 -7.64 -7.11 7.85
CA PRO A 71 -8.66 -7.07 8.90
C PRO A 71 -10.08 -6.93 8.35
N ASP A 72 -10.36 -5.85 7.60
CA ASP A 72 -11.66 -5.66 6.92
C ASP A 72 -12.12 -6.88 6.11
N TRP A 73 -11.19 -7.53 5.40
CA TRP A 73 -11.50 -8.70 4.57
C TRP A 73 -11.83 -9.96 5.35
N ASN A 74 -11.20 -10.14 6.51
CA ASN A 74 -11.42 -11.30 7.36
C ASN A 74 -12.67 -11.10 8.23
N GLU A 75 -13.02 -9.84 8.50
CA GLU A 75 -14.09 -9.42 9.41
C GLU A 75 -15.38 -9.06 8.67
N SER A 76 -15.37 -9.12 7.34
CA SER A 76 -16.55 -8.98 6.49
C SER A 76 -16.92 -10.31 5.83
N SER A 77 -18.20 -10.62 5.79
CA SER A 77 -18.78 -11.68 4.96
C SER A 77 -19.48 -11.07 3.76
N TRP A 78 -19.41 -11.78 2.64
CA TRP A 78 -20.25 -11.47 1.48
C TRP A 78 -21.62 -12.12 1.69
N ASP A 79 -22.69 -11.33 1.58
CA ASP A 79 -24.06 -11.86 1.58
C ASP A 79 -24.44 -12.28 0.13
N PRO A 80 -24.56 -13.59 -0.16
CA PRO A 80 -24.92 -14.08 -1.49
C PRO A 80 -26.39 -13.85 -1.85
N ASP A 81 -27.28 -13.63 -0.88
CA ASP A 81 -28.74 -13.69 -1.08
C ASP A 81 -29.32 -12.42 -1.72
N TRP A 82 -28.50 -11.38 -1.91
CA TRP A 82 -28.88 -10.08 -2.50
C TRP A 82 -28.58 -9.95 -4.01
N TRP A 83 -28.66 -11.06 -4.74
CA TRP A 83 -28.62 -11.09 -6.21
C TRP A 83 -29.96 -10.65 -6.83
N PRO A 84 -30.02 -9.83 -7.91
CA PRO A 84 -28.97 -9.47 -8.87
C PRO A 84 -28.54 -8.00 -8.91
N TRP A 85 -28.90 -7.13 -7.95
CA TRP A 85 -28.74 -5.66 -8.13
C TRP A 85 -27.75 -4.98 -7.17
N THR A 86 -27.27 -5.63 -6.12
CA THR A 86 -26.31 -5.07 -5.15
C THR A 86 -25.07 -5.94 -5.06
N TRP A 87 -24.12 -5.71 -5.96
CA TRP A 87 -23.00 -6.64 -6.16
C TRP A 87 -21.98 -6.69 -5.02
N PHE A 88 -22.18 -5.98 -3.90
CA PHE A 88 -21.26 -5.94 -2.76
C PHE A 88 -21.97 -5.53 -1.44
N ASP A 89 -22.97 -6.30 -0.98
CA ASP A 89 -23.42 -6.19 0.41
C ASP A 89 -22.41 -6.94 1.29
N PHE A 90 -21.54 -6.19 1.95
CA PHE A 90 -20.57 -6.72 2.90
C PHE A 90 -21.09 -6.46 4.32
N SER A 91 -21.50 -7.51 5.02
CA SER A 91 -21.83 -7.41 6.44
C SER A 91 -20.62 -7.81 7.28
N THR A 92 -20.45 -7.20 8.45
CA THR A 92 -19.47 -7.69 9.42
C THR A 92 -19.85 -9.10 9.88
N ASN A 93 -18.87 -9.96 10.10
CA ASN A 93 -19.07 -11.34 10.55
C ASN A 93 -18.59 -11.54 11.99
N ASP A 94 -18.66 -12.78 12.49
CA ASP A 94 -18.28 -13.12 13.86
C ASP A 94 -16.79 -12.90 14.18
N ASN A 95 -15.95 -12.67 13.17
CA ASN A 95 -14.55 -12.30 13.37
C ASN A 95 -14.36 -10.82 13.67
N TYR A 96 -15.35 -9.96 13.45
CA TYR A 96 -15.24 -8.53 13.70
C TYR A 96 -14.74 -8.23 15.12
N ARG A 97 -13.75 -7.35 15.24
CA ARG A 97 -13.25 -6.86 16.53
C ARG A 97 -13.16 -5.34 16.51
N ALA A 98 -13.92 -4.69 17.41
CA ALA A 98 -13.93 -3.24 17.55
C ALA A 98 -12.53 -2.63 17.79
N SER A 99 -11.63 -3.38 18.45
CA SER A 99 -10.23 -2.98 18.68
C SER A 99 -9.40 -2.84 17.41
N HIS A 100 -9.76 -3.54 16.33
CA HIS A 100 -9.06 -3.43 15.05
C HIS A 100 -9.43 -2.14 14.31
N HIS A 101 -10.59 -1.54 14.64
CA HIS A 101 -11.14 -0.37 13.97
C HIS A 101 -11.23 0.88 14.85
N PHE A 102 -10.86 0.79 16.14
CA PHE A 102 -11.08 1.87 17.12
C PHE A 102 -12.57 2.26 17.27
N ASP A 103 -13.47 1.28 17.09
CA ASP A 103 -14.89 1.47 17.30
C ASP A 103 -15.28 1.31 18.78
N ARG A 104 -16.30 2.05 19.20
CA ARG A 104 -16.91 1.96 20.52
C ARG A 104 -18.14 1.04 20.45
N GLY A 105 -17.99 -0.16 21.01
CA GLY A 105 -19.09 -1.12 21.12
C GLY A 105 -20.19 -0.68 22.12
N PRO A 106 -21.33 -1.41 22.16
CA PRO A 106 -22.43 -1.12 23.08
C PRO A 106 -21.99 -1.10 24.55
N GLY A 107 -22.31 -0.02 25.27
CA GLY A 107 -21.95 0.14 26.69
C GLY A 107 -20.47 0.39 26.98
N VAL A 108 -19.62 0.45 25.96
CA VAL A 108 -18.19 0.75 26.08
C VAL A 108 -18.00 2.28 26.10
N THR A 109 -17.07 2.77 26.91
CA THR A 109 -16.70 4.21 26.93
C THR A 109 -15.63 4.51 25.88
N ASP A 110 -15.52 5.77 25.44
CA ASP A 110 -14.47 6.18 24.48
C ASP A 110 -13.06 5.84 24.99
N ALA A 111 -12.81 6.02 26.29
CA ALA A 111 -11.52 5.72 26.91
C ALA A 111 -11.21 4.20 26.88
N ALA A 112 -12.20 3.35 27.16
CA ALA A 112 -12.02 1.90 27.13
C ALA A 112 -11.81 1.39 25.70
N ALA A 113 -12.60 1.86 24.73
CA ALA A 113 -12.44 1.53 23.32
C ALA A 113 -11.07 1.98 22.78
N PHE A 114 -10.64 3.20 23.13
CA PHE A 114 -9.32 3.71 22.74
C PHE A 114 -8.19 2.82 23.28
N ARG A 115 -8.23 2.48 24.58
CA ARG A 115 -7.20 1.62 25.18
C ARG A 115 -7.12 0.26 24.50
N SER A 116 -8.28 -0.35 24.20
CA SER A 116 -8.31 -1.62 23.50
C SER A 116 -7.69 -1.55 22.10
N GLY A 117 -7.93 -0.46 21.35
CA GLY A 117 -7.28 -0.24 20.05
C GLY A 117 -5.78 0.06 20.17
N ALA A 118 -5.37 0.84 21.18
CA ALA A 118 -3.96 1.15 21.44
C ALA A 118 -3.17 -0.12 21.86
N ASP A 119 -3.75 -0.96 22.71
CA ASP A 119 -3.17 -2.24 23.11
C ASP A 119 -2.98 -3.15 21.89
N TYR A 120 -3.97 -3.19 20.98
CA TYR A 120 -3.87 -3.92 19.72
C TYR A 120 -2.74 -3.40 18.82
N ILE A 121 -2.62 -2.08 18.66
CA ILE A 121 -1.51 -1.45 17.93
C ILE A 121 -0.16 -1.88 18.53
N GLN A 122 -0.02 -1.81 19.86
CA GLN A 122 1.23 -2.15 20.52
C GLN A 122 1.56 -3.64 20.39
N GLN A 123 0.57 -4.52 20.52
CA GLN A 123 0.72 -5.96 20.34
C GLN A 123 1.22 -6.30 18.93
N GLU A 124 0.57 -5.73 17.91
CA GLU A 124 0.91 -6.00 16.51
C GLU A 124 2.25 -5.37 16.10
N LEU A 125 2.60 -4.20 16.65
CA LEU A 125 3.93 -3.61 16.46
C LEU A 125 5.01 -4.49 17.08
N ASN A 126 4.81 -4.99 18.31
CA ASN A 126 5.74 -5.91 18.95
C ASN A 126 5.90 -7.21 18.16
N ALA A 127 4.80 -7.74 17.62
CA ALA A 127 4.83 -8.91 16.74
C ALA A 127 5.62 -8.63 15.45
N ALA A 128 5.43 -7.46 14.84
CA ALA A 128 6.19 -7.06 13.64
C ALA A 128 7.69 -6.95 13.93
N VAL A 129 8.07 -6.33 15.05
CA VAL A 129 9.48 -6.23 15.50
C VAL A 129 10.07 -7.62 15.73
N ALA A 130 9.37 -8.49 16.46
CA ALA A 130 9.85 -9.83 16.78
C ALA A 130 10.05 -10.67 15.50
N ALA A 131 9.07 -10.66 14.59
CA ALA A 131 9.15 -11.37 13.32
C ALA A 131 10.29 -10.84 12.43
N ALA A 132 10.47 -9.51 12.37
CA ALA A 132 11.55 -8.90 11.61
C ALA A 132 12.93 -9.26 12.19
N LYS A 133 13.09 -9.26 13.52
CA LYS A 133 14.32 -9.69 14.21
C LYS A 133 14.65 -11.16 13.94
N ALA A 134 13.63 -12.00 13.80
CA ALA A 134 13.76 -13.41 13.44
C ALA A 134 13.95 -13.66 11.93
N GLY A 135 14.01 -12.61 11.10
CA GLY A 135 14.12 -12.74 9.64
C GLY A 135 12.84 -13.23 8.94
N ASN A 136 11.72 -13.35 9.68
CA ASN A 136 10.44 -13.76 9.12
C ASN A 136 9.69 -12.55 8.53
N LYS A 137 10.01 -12.27 7.26
CA LYS A 137 9.53 -11.10 6.54
C LYS A 137 8.01 -11.06 6.35
N ASP A 138 7.39 -12.19 6.01
CA ASP A 138 5.97 -12.22 5.68
C ASP A 138 5.12 -11.97 6.93
N ASP A 139 5.48 -12.56 8.07
CA ASP A 139 4.80 -12.31 9.35
C ASP A 139 5.03 -10.88 9.85
N ALA A 140 6.23 -10.34 9.67
CA ALA A 140 6.52 -8.95 9.99
C ALA A 140 5.64 -7.97 9.19
N ILE A 141 5.48 -8.22 7.89
CA ILE A 141 4.61 -7.39 7.02
C ILE A 141 3.14 -7.58 7.36
N ALA A 142 2.71 -8.79 7.72
CA ALA A 142 1.33 -9.06 8.12
C ALA A 142 0.96 -8.29 9.40
N ALA A 143 1.77 -8.40 10.46
CA ALA A 143 1.57 -7.70 11.72
C ALA A 143 1.66 -6.17 11.58
N LEU A 144 2.64 -5.68 10.80
CA LEU A 144 2.74 -4.26 10.50
C LEU A 144 1.51 -3.74 9.73
N GLY A 145 0.97 -4.54 8.80
CA GLY A 145 -0.26 -4.22 8.09
C GLY A 145 -1.46 -4.06 9.02
N ARG A 146 -1.63 -4.98 9.98
CA ARG A 146 -2.69 -4.91 11.02
C ARG A 146 -2.53 -3.68 11.92
N THR A 147 -1.29 -3.38 12.32
CA THR A 147 -0.98 -2.16 13.09
C THR A 147 -1.37 -0.89 12.32
N MET A 148 -0.99 -0.81 11.04
CA MET A 148 -1.30 0.33 10.17
C MET A 148 -2.80 0.48 9.94
N HIS A 149 -3.53 -0.62 9.82
CA HIS A 149 -4.98 -0.61 9.67
C HIS A 149 -5.63 0.09 10.87
N ALA A 150 -5.44 -0.44 12.08
CA ALA A 150 -6.04 0.14 13.29
C ALA A 150 -5.64 1.61 13.53
N LEU A 151 -4.39 1.98 13.25
CA LEU A 151 -3.93 3.36 13.36
C LEU A 151 -4.62 4.31 12.36
N GLN A 152 -4.84 3.84 11.13
CA GLN A 152 -5.56 4.61 10.12
C GLN A 152 -7.03 4.76 10.54
N ASP A 153 -7.61 3.70 11.07
CA ASP A 153 -9.00 3.66 11.52
C ASP A 153 -9.25 4.63 12.66
N PHE A 154 -8.35 4.67 13.65
CA PHE A 154 -8.39 5.67 14.71
C PHE A 154 -8.54 7.10 14.18
N LYS A 155 -7.85 7.46 13.09
CA LYS A 155 -7.96 8.81 12.51
C LYS A 155 -9.29 9.04 11.78
N SER A 156 -9.91 7.99 11.23
CA SER A 156 -11.22 8.06 10.59
C SER A 156 -12.37 8.06 11.58
N HIS A 157 -12.27 7.21 12.60
CA HIS A 157 -13.32 6.79 13.53
C HIS A 157 -13.28 7.54 14.85
N SER A 158 -12.54 8.65 14.91
CA SER A 158 -12.53 9.53 16.07
C SER A 158 -12.83 10.98 15.69
N ASN A 159 -13.00 11.82 16.71
CA ASN A 159 -12.95 13.27 16.54
C ASN A 159 -11.51 13.83 16.63
N TYR A 160 -10.45 13.03 16.43
CA TYR A 160 -9.05 13.47 16.60
C TYR A 160 -8.73 14.82 15.93
N ILE A 161 -9.19 15.02 14.69
CA ILE A 161 -8.94 16.25 13.92
C ILE A 161 -9.65 17.49 14.49
N ASP A 162 -10.62 17.31 15.38
CA ASP A 162 -11.38 18.36 16.04
C ASP A 162 -10.82 18.72 17.42
N LEU A 163 -9.89 17.90 17.93
CA LEU A 163 -9.23 18.15 19.19
C LEU A 163 -8.27 19.34 19.09
N ALA A 164 -8.08 20.04 20.21
CA ALA A 164 -7.04 21.05 20.32
C ALA A 164 -5.65 20.40 20.11
N PRO A 165 -4.62 21.13 19.65
CA PRO A 165 -3.29 20.57 19.41
C PRO A 165 -2.69 19.84 20.62
N ALA A 166 -2.92 20.34 21.84
CA ALA A 166 -2.48 19.69 23.08
C ALA A 166 -3.16 18.33 23.29
N ASP A 167 -4.47 18.26 23.06
CA ASP A 167 -5.26 17.02 23.15
C ASP A 167 -4.87 16.03 22.04
N GLN A 168 -4.59 16.51 20.82
CA GLN A 168 -4.05 15.66 19.75
C GLN A 168 -2.71 15.03 20.15
N ALA A 169 -1.81 15.82 20.75
CA ALA A 169 -0.53 15.31 21.24
C ALA A 169 -0.72 14.29 22.37
N MET A 170 -1.66 14.51 23.29
CA MET A 170 -2.01 13.55 24.34
C MET A 170 -2.54 12.24 23.76
N ALA A 171 -3.51 12.29 22.84
CA ALA A 171 -4.04 11.10 22.19
C ALA A 171 -2.95 10.34 21.43
N ARG A 172 -2.06 11.06 20.72
CA ARG A 172 -0.92 10.45 20.01
C ARG A 172 0.07 9.77 20.96
N ALA A 173 0.37 10.39 22.10
CA ALA A 173 1.24 9.77 23.11
C ALA A 173 0.61 8.49 23.66
N ALA A 174 -0.70 8.48 23.87
CA ALA A 174 -1.42 7.33 24.39
C ALA A 174 -1.61 6.18 23.39
N LEU A 175 -1.51 6.42 22.08
CA LEU A 175 -1.59 5.36 21.06
C LEU A 175 -0.50 4.28 21.21
N TYR A 176 0.66 4.66 21.73
CA TYR A 176 1.83 3.78 21.89
C TYR A 176 2.20 3.54 23.36
N ASP A 177 1.39 4.07 24.29
CA ASP A 177 1.60 3.91 25.72
C ASP A 177 0.25 4.12 26.43
N ALA A 178 -0.46 3.02 26.68
CA ALA A 178 -1.77 3.03 27.31
C ALA A 178 -1.77 3.59 28.75
N THR A 179 -0.59 3.79 29.37
CA THR A 179 -0.46 4.42 30.69
C THR A 179 -0.61 5.94 30.62
N LYS A 180 -0.49 6.55 29.43
CA LYS A 180 -0.64 8.00 29.25
C LYS A 180 -2.10 8.44 29.39
N PRO A 181 -2.34 9.66 29.91
CA PRO A 181 -3.69 10.20 30.02
C PRO A 181 -4.30 10.43 28.63
N LEU A 182 -5.60 10.14 28.53
CA LEU A 182 -6.40 10.45 27.34
C LEU A 182 -7.04 11.84 27.47
N PRO A 183 -7.18 12.59 26.38
CA PRO A 183 -7.92 13.83 26.41
C PRO A 183 -9.41 13.52 26.60
N GLY A 184 -10.05 14.13 27.60
CA GLY A 184 -11.46 13.86 27.95
C GLY A 184 -12.45 14.26 26.84
N ALA A 185 -12.02 15.07 25.87
CA ALA A 185 -12.82 15.44 24.71
C ALA A 185 -12.74 14.43 23.56
N LEU A 186 -11.90 13.39 23.64
CA LEU A 186 -11.81 12.35 22.61
C LEU A 186 -13.10 11.54 22.55
N LYS A 187 -13.60 11.35 21.34
CA LYS A 187 -14.75 10.53 21.01
C LYS A 187 -14.37 9.54 19.92
N LEU A 188 -14.83 8.31 20.07
CA LEU A 188 -14.76 7.24 19.08
C LEU A 188 -16.15 6.93 18.54
N THR A 189 -16.21 6.53 17.28
CA THR A 189 -17.46 6.17 16.62
C THR A 189 -18.09 4.94 17.25
N GLY A 190 -19.39 4.99 17.47
CA GLY A 190 -20.15 3.83 17.91
C GLY A 190 -20.44 2.88 16.75
N TYR A 191 -20.11 1.59 16.92
CA TYR A 191 -20.45 0.52 15.99
C TYR A 191 -20.90 -0.73 16.75
N ASP A 192 -22.00 -1.35 16.30
CA ASP A 192 -22.54 -2.58 16.89
C ASP A 192 -22.91 -3.58 15.79
N PRO A 193 -22.10 -4.61 15.53
CA PRO A 193 -22.38 -5.58 14.47
C PRO A 193 -23.70 -6.34 14.68
N ALA A 194 -24.22 -6.41 15.92
CA ALA A 194 -25.47 -7.09 16.24
C ALA A 194 -26.71 -6.19 16.13
N ALA A 195 -26.53 -4.87 15.95
CA ALA A 195 -27.65 -3.94 15.81
C ALA A 195 -28.31 -4.04 14.43
N LYS A 196 -29.61 -3.72 14.37
CA LYS A 196 -30.35 -3.62 13.09
C LYS A 196 -29.71 -2.64 12.09
N ASN A 197 -29.03 -1.61 12.59
CA ASN A 197 -28.24 -0.68 11.80
C ASN A 197 -26.87 -0.54 12.48
N PRO A 198 -25.88 -1.38 12.10
CA PRO A 198 -24.60 -1.46 12.81
C PRO A 198 -23.83 -0.14 12.88
N GLY A 199 -23.91 0.69 11.83
CA GLY A 199 -23.29 2.01 11.78
C GLY A 199 -24.06 3.11 12.51
N ASN A 200 -25.29 2.83 12.97
CA ASN A 200 -26.10 3.72 13.78
C ASN A 200 -26.80 2.98 14.94
N PRO A 201 -26.04 2.42 15.89
CA PRO A 201 -26.65 1.74 17.03
C PRO A 201 -27.57 2.69 17.79
N ARG A 202 -28.71 2.19 18.24
CA ARG A 202 -29.75 3.00 18.89
C ARG A 202 -29.21 3.61 20.18
N GLY A 203 -29.32 4.94 20.30
CA GLY A 203 -28.91 5.67 21.50
C GLY A 203 -27.41 6.00 21.54
N ASP A 204 -26.63 5.61 20.54
CA ASP A 204 -25.24 6.00 20.48
C ASP A 204 -25.08 7.52 20.24
N PRO A 205 -24.29 8.24 21.06
CA PRO A 205 -24.15 9.69 20.93
C PRO A 205 -23.22 10.11 19.78
N TYR A 206 -22.43 9.18 19.22
CA TYR A 206 -21.43 9.45 18.19
C TYR A 206 -21.36 8.26 17.20
N PRO A 207 -22.45 7.90 16.50
CA PRO A 207 -22.49 6.71 15.64
C PRO A 207 -21.59 6.83 14.42
N HIS A 208 -21.04 5.70 13.99
CA HIS A 208 -20.13 5.57 12.86
C HIS A 208 -20.62 6.25 11.59
N ASP A 209 -21.81 5.91 11.09
CA ASP A 209 -22.28 6.40 9.79
C ASP A 209 -22.43 7.93 9.74
N LYS A 210 -22.59 8.58 10.89
CA LYS A 210 -22.72 10.04 10.96
C LYS A 210 -21.40 10.76 11.10
N PHE A 211 -20.39 10.13 11.72
CA PHE A 211 -19.17 10.82 12.17
C PHE A 211 -17.85 10.25 11.64
N ALA A 212 -17.85 9.04 11.09
CA ALA A 212 -16.69 8.42 10.46
C ALA A 212 -16.26 9.20 9.20
N LYS A 213 -14.98 9.11 8.87
CA LYS A 213 -14.33 9.86 7.79
C LYS A 213 -13.74 8.90 6.76
N ASP A 214 -14.49 7.84 6.43
CA ASP A 214 -13.97 6.72 5.65
C ASP A 214 -13.77 7.05 4.18
N SER A 215 -14.62 7.92 3.66
CA SER A 215 -14.57 8.35 2.28
C SER A 215 -14.91 9.85 2.21
N PRO A 216 -14.50 10.55 1.14
CA PRO A 216 -14.83 11.96 0.98
C PRO A 216 -16.34 12.21 0.83
N LYS A 217 -17.14 11.15 0.59
CA LYS A 217 -18.58 11.25 0.32
C LYS A 217 -19.47 10.63 1.40
N LYS A 218 -18.92 9.85 2.34
CA LYS A 218 -19.62 9.03 3.36
C LYS A 218 -20.78 9.78 4.02
N ASN A 219 -20.51 10.92 4.65
CA ASN A 219 -21.54 11.65 5.41
C ASN A 219 -21.31 13.16 5.36
N LYS A 220 -22.11 13.91 6.13
CA LYS A 220 -21.94 15.36 6.25
C LYS A 220 -20.66 15.71 7.01
N GLU A 221 -20.27 14.89 7.99
CA GLU A 221 -19.09 15.12 8.84
C GLU A 221 -17.80 15.13 8.02
N CYS A 222 -17.60 14.12 7.17
CA CYS A 222 -16.40 13.99 6.35
C CYS A 222 -16.23 15.16 5.35
N LYS A 223 -17.33 15.81 4.95
CA LYS A 223 -17.38 16.95 4.01
C LYS A 223 -17.18 18.31 4.69
N LYS A 224 -17.30 18.41 6.03
CA LYS A 224 -17.11 19.67 6.75
C LYS A 224 -15.72 20.22 6.47
N LYS A 225 -15.62 21.52 6.19
CA LYS A 225 -14.34 22.20 5.98
C LYS A 225 -13.76 22.69 7.30
N VAL A 226 -12.46 22.55 7.45
CA VAL A 226 -11.64 23.16 8.50
C VAL A 226 -10.49 23.86 7.78
N GLY A 227 -10.57 25.19 7.69
CA GLY A 227 -9.77 25.97 6.74
C GLY A 227 -10.06 25.54 5.30
N ASN A 228 -9.01 25.21 4.55
CA ASN A 228 -9.10 24.86 3.13
C ASN A 228 -9.28 23.37 2.85
N LYS A 229 -9.27 22.51 3.89
CA LYS A 229 -9.40 21.06 3.75
C LYS A 229 -10.70 20.57 4.36
N THR A 230 -11.22 19.49 3.81
CA THR A 230 -12.30 18.72 4.44
C THR A 230 -11.79 17.94 5.64
N LYS A 231 -12.69 17.58 6.56
CA LYS A 231 -12.39 16.68 7.68
C LYS A 231 -11.83 15.34 7.21
N TYR A 232 -12.36 14.79 6.10
CA TYR A 232 -11.79 13.61 5.45
C TYR A 232 -10.32 13.80 5.07
N GLU A 233 -9.98 14.90 4.39
CA GLU A 233 -8.61 15.16 3.96
C GLU A 233 -7.66 15.33 5.14
N LEU A 234 -8.09 16.03 6.20
CA LEU A 234 -7.29 16.18 7.42
C LEU A 234 -7.06 14.85 8.14
N ALA A 235 -8.09 14.00 8.26
CA ALA A 235 -7.96 12.68 8.86
C ALA A 235 -7.02 11.80 8.06
N ARG A 236 -7.16 11.79 6.73
CA ARG A 236 -6.30 11.02 5.81
C ARG A 236 -4.85 11.50 5.89
N ASP A 237 -4.61 12.81 5.87
CA ASP A 237 -3.26 13.36 5.93
C ASP A 237 -2.61 13.06 7.31
N SER A 238 -3.38 13.16 8.39
CA SER A 238 -2.95 12.74 9.74
C SER A 238 -2.59 11.25 9.78
N ALA A 239 -3.41 10.39 9.16
CA ALA A 239 -3.16 8.96 9.06
C ALA A 239 -1.87 8.64 8.26
N ILE A 240 -1.55 9.43 7.23
CA ILE A 240 -0.27 9.33 6.49
C ILE A 240 0.90 9.65 7.40
N GLU A 241 0.86 10.77 8.14
CA GLU A 241 1.97 11.17 9.01
C GLU A 241 2.19 10.18 10.16
N GLU A 242 1.13 9.71 10.82
CA GLU A 242 1.27 8.68 11.86
C GLU A 242 1.74 7.34 11.29
N SER A 243 1.32 6.98 10.09
CA SER A 243 1.82 5.77 9.41
C SER A 243 3.32 5.88 9.10
N LYS A 244 3.83 7.08 8.79
CA LYS A 244 5.28 7.31 8.64
C LYS A 244 5.99 7.19 10.00
N ASP A 245 5.43 7.75 11.07
CA ASP A 245 5.98 7.64 12.42
C ASP A 245 6.06 6.18 12.88
N LEU A 246 5.00 5.40 12.64
CA LEU A 246 4.96 3.97 12.92
C LEU A 246 6.09 3.21 12.21
N LEU A 247 6.28 3.44 10.92
CA LEU A 247 7.37 2.83 10.16
C LEU A 247 8.75 3.26 10.69
N GLN A 248 8.89 4.51 11.13
CA GLN A 248 10.12 4.99 11.76
C GLN A 248 10.38 4.31 13.10
N ARG A 249 9.34 4.08 13.92
CA ARG A 249 9.44 3.33 15.18
C ARG A 249 9.93 1.91 14.94
N LEU A 250 9.30 1.18 14.01
CA LEU A 250 9.77 -0.16 13.62
C LEU A 250 11.23 -0.12 13.14
N LYS A 251 11.60 0.85 12.31
CA LYS A 251 12.98 1.03 11.84
C LYS A 251 13.97 1.24 13.00
N ASN A 252 13.60 2.01 14.02
CA ASN A 252 14.45 2.27 15.18
C ASN A 252 14.65 1.03 16.06
N GLU A 253 13.73 0.07 16.01
CA GLU A 253 13.80 -1.20 16.76
C GLU A 253 14.65 -2.28 16.08
N LEU A 254 15.10 -2.03 14.85
CA LEU A 254 15.81 -2.99 14.01
C LEU A 254 17.23 -2.52 13.72
N THR A 255 18.16 -3.46 13.56
CA THR A 255 19.47 -3.14 12.98
C THR A 255 19.31 -2.70 11.52
N VAL A 256 20.33 -2.03 10.97
CA VAL A 256 20.34 -1.64 9.54
C VAL A 256 20.09 -2.86 8.64
N ASP A 257 20.71 -4.00 8.94
CA ASP A 257 20.55 -5.22 8.15
C ASP A 257 19.16 -5.84 8.27
N GLN A 258 18.58 -5.86 9.48
CA GLN A 258 17.20 -6.33 9.70
C GLN A 258 16.18 -5.44 8.97
N TRP A 259 16.36 -4.11 9.06
CA TRP A 259 15.53 -3.16 8.33
C TRP A 259 15.67 -3.36 6.82
N ASN A 260 16.91 -3.46 6.31
CA ASN A 260 17.17 -3.70 4.90
C ASN A 260 16.55 -5.01 4.43
N ALA A 261 16.67 -6.11 5.16
CA ALA A 261 16.04 -7.38 4.83
C ALA A 261 14.49 -7.27 4.75
N LEU A 262 13.89 -6.45 5.61
CA LEU A 262 12.45 -6.17 5.58
C LEU A 262 12.05 -5.34 4.36
N ILE A 263 12.72 -4.21 4.09
CA ILE A 263 12.29 -3.24 3.06
C ILE A 263 12.79 -3.59 1.65
N VAL A 264 13.93 -4.23 1.55
CA VAL A 264 14.52 -4.77 0.32
C VAL A 264 13.95 -6.17 0.16
N ALA A 265 12.96 -6.35 -0.72
CA ALA A 265 13.00 -7.59 -1.49
C ALA A 265 14.37 -7.54 -2.16
N VAL A 266 15.19 -8.58 -2.01
CA VAL A 266 16.36 -8.85 -2.87
C VAL A 266 16.07 -8.15 -4.18
N ILE A 267 16.86 -7.13 -4.54
CA ILE A 267 16.76 -6.55 -5.88
C ILE A 267 16.83 -7.79 -6.74
N ASP A 268 15.69 -8.25 -7.29
CA ASP A 268 15.72 -9.20 -8.38
C ASP A 268 16.60 -8.44 -9.35
N PRO A 269 17.87 -8.86 -9.55
CA PRO A 269 18.78 -8.08 -10.35
C PRO A 269 18.01 -7.83 -11.61
N ASP A 270 17.76 -6.55 -11.93
CA ASP A 270 17.07 -6.24 -13.16
C ASP A 270 17.93 -6.93 -14.22
N PRO A 271 17.40 -7.92 -14.97
CA PRO A 271 18.22 -8.65 -15.93
C PRO A 271 18.80 -7.71 -17.00
N ASN A 272 18.36 -6.44 -17.02
CA ASN A 272 18.86 -5.36 -17.87
C ASN A 272 19.73 -4.31 -17.15
N ASP A 273 19.99 -4.43 -15.84
CA ASP A 273 20.97 -3.58 -15.16
C ASP A 273 22.37 -4.06 -15.56
N GLY A 274 23.02 -3.30 -16.45
CA GLY A 274 24.34 -3.60 -16.99
C GLY A 274 25.47 -3.65 -15.96
N LYS A 275 25.18 -3.43 -14.67
CA LYS A 275 26.11 -3.59 -13.55
C LYS A 275 26.15 -5.01 -12.96
N TYR A 276 25.21 -5.89 -13.32
CA TYR A 276 25.17 -7.25 -12.79
C TYR A 276 25.88 -8.24 -13.73
N CYS A 277 27.08 -8.66 -13.33
CA CYS A 277 27.76 -9.80 -13.95
C CYS A 277 27.07 -11.09 -13.48
N TRP A 278 26.35 -11.75 -14.37
CA TRP A 278 25.91 -13.13 -14.14
C TRP A 278 27.15 -14.02 -14.11
N ALA A 279 27.55 -14.48 -12.92
CA ALA A 279 28.44 -15.62 -12.81
C ALA A 279 27.70 -16.82 -13.40
N ARG A 280 27.96 -17.16 -14.67
CA ARG A 280 27.45 -18.41 -15.24
C ARG A 280 28.06 -19.55 -14.45
N SER A 281 27.22 -20.35 -13.82
CA SER A 281 27.62 -21.54 -13.06
C SER A 281 27.93 -22.74 -13.96
N GLU A 282 28.43 -22.54 -15.18
CA GLU A 282 28.94 -23.65 -15.96
C GLU A 282 30.29 -24.09 -15.36
N PRO A 283 30.50 -25.39 -15.10
CA PRO A 283 31.78 -25.86 -14.61
C PRO A 283 32.84 -25.60 -15.68
N CYS A 284 33.76 -24.68 -15.41
CA CYS A 284 34.88 -24.41 -16.29
C CYS A 284 35.73 -25.69 -16.41
N GLY A 285 35.68 -26.34 -17.58
CA GLY A 285 36.62 -27.39 -17.93
C GLY A 285 38.03 -26.78 -18.04
N SER A 286 38.92 -27.22 -17.15
CA SER A 286 40.41 -27.20 -17.11
C SER A 286 41.28 -26.33 -18.04
N ALA A 287 40.80 -25.27 -18.69
CA ALA A 287 41.62 -24.37 -19.48
C ALA A 287 41.12 -22.92 -19.35
N GLY A 288 41.79 -22.18 -18.46
CA GLY A 288 41.74 -20.73 -18.22
C GLY A 288 40.66 -19.90 -18.92
N CYS A 289 39.65 -19.46 -18.16
CA CYS A 289 38.87 -18.27 -18.48
C CYS A 289 39.31 -17.12 -17.58
N VAL A 290 39.61 -15.97 -18.18
CA VAL A 290 39.70 -14.67 -17.51
C VAL A 290 38.27 -14.13 -17.43
N ILE A 291 37.76 -13.91 -16.21
CA ILE A 291 36.48 -13.23 -16.00
C ILE A 291 36.77 -11.73 -16.10
N ASP A 292 36.63 -11.16 -17.30
CA ASP A 292 36.64 -9.70 -17.47
C ASP A 292 35.27 -9.14 -17.10
N CYS A 293 35.14 -8.70 -15.85
CA CYS A 293 34.14 -7.70 -15.49
C CYS A 293 34.56 -6.40 -16.15
N LEU A 294 33.86 -5.97 -17.21
CA LEU A 294 34.11 -4.67 -17.84
C LEU A 294 34.01 -3.56 -16.78
N ASN A 295 35.17 -3.01 -16.41
CA ASN A 295 35.29 -1.79 -15.63
C ASN A 295 34.58 -0.66 -16.36
N VAL A 296 33.38 -0.28 -15.90
CA VAL A 296 32.82 1.03 -16.22
C VAL A 296 33.50 2.01 -15.27
N PRO A 297 34.32 2.96 -15.77
CA PRO A 297 35.05 3.86 -14.90
C PRO A 297 34.08 4.68 -14.05
N ALA A 298 34.38 4.75 -12.75
CA ALA A 298 33.68 5.58 -11.79
C ALA A 298 33.67 7.04 -12.27
N ILE A 299 32.49 7.63 -12.37
CA ILE A 299 32.34 9.08 -12.46
C ILE A 299 32.82 9.64 -11.12
N THR A 300 34.01 10.22 -11.12
CA THR A 300 34.59 10.96 -10.00
C THR A 300 33.69 12.12 -9.58
N GLN A 301 33.41 12.17 -8.28
CA GLN A 301 32.80 13.29 -7.58
C GLN A 301 33.59 14.58 -7.83
N PHE A 302 32.89 15.66 -8.21
CA PHE A 302 33.39 17.02 -8.03
C PHE A 302 32.87 17.56 -6.70
N SER A 303 33.81 17.90 -5.82
CA SER A 303 33.59 18.73 -4.63
C SER A 303 33.31 20.16 -5.08
N ALA A 304 32.18 20.74 -4.68
CA ALA A 304 31.92 22.16 -4.82
C ALA A 304 32.17 22.84 -3.47
N GLU A 305 33.33 23.46 -3.34
CA GLU A 305 33.68 24.36 -2.24
C GLU A 305 33.07 25.74 -2.52
N ILE A 306 32.27 26.25 -1.58
CA ILE A 306 31.65 27.58 -1.66
C ILE A 306 32.64 28.61 -1.12
N ARG A 307 33.21 29.46 -1.99
CA ARG A 307 33.64 30.83 -1.64
C ARG A 307 33.35 31.79 -2.81
N ARG A 308 32.72 32.93 -2.49
CA ARG A 308 32.52 34.12 -3.35
C ARG A 308 33.74 35.07 -3.24
N PRO A 309 33.84 36.24 -3.94
CA PRO A 309 33.19 36.76 -5.18
C PRO A 309 34.18 37.30 -6.26
N HIS A 310 33.66 37.55 -7.49
CA HIS A 310 33.99 38.53 -8.59
C HIS A 310 35.30 39.39 -8.64
N PRO A 311 35.64 40.06 -9.78
CA PRO A 311 35.48 39.74 -11.22
C PRO A 311 36.71 40.11 -12.11
N MET A 312 36.59 39.87 -13.42
CA MET A 312 37.20 40.56 -14.58
C MET A 312 38.48 40.01 -15.29
N GLN A 313 38.31 40.00 -16.62
CA GLN A 313 39.26 40.23 -17.73
C GLN A 313 40.06 39.06 -18.34
N ASP A 314 39.73 38.84 -19.62
CA ASP A 314 40.54 38.54 -20.80
C ASP A 314 41.86 37.77 -20.64
N LEU A 315 41.98 36.63 -21.36
CA LEU A 315 43.11 36.40 -22.26
C LEU A 315 42.91 35.23 -23.23
N ILE A 316 43.28 35.55 -24.47
CA ILE A 316 43.37 34.77 -25.71
C ILE A 316 44.51 33.75 -25.62
N PHE A 317 44.41 32.58 -26.29
CA PHE A 317 45.44 31.91 -27.14
C PHE A 317 44.75 30.73 -27.87
N LYS A 318 44.54 30.78 -29.20
CA LYS A 318 45.43 30.53 -30.36
C LYS A 318 45.42 29.05 -30.80
N GLU A 319 44.88 28.84 -32.00
CA GLU A 319 44.91 27.60 -32.81
C GLU A 319 46.33 27.16 -33.17
N ILE A 320 46.53 25.84 -33.29
CA ILE A 320 47.19 25.18 -34.45
C ILE A 320 46.56 23.78 -34.66
N GLY A 321 46.00 23.57 -35.88
CA GLY A 321 45.98 22.38 -36.79
C GLY A 321 45.99 20.95 -36.23
N ASP A 322 45.36 19.92 -36.80
CA ASP A 322 44.82 19.69 -38.13
C ASP A 322 43.78 18.53 -38.08
N GLY A 323 42.89 18.44 -39.08
CA GLY A 323 42.29 17.15 -39.47
C GLY A 323 40.77 17.04 -39.37
N LEU A 324 40.09 17.42 -40.45
CA LEU A 324 38.67 17.19 -40.73
C LEU A 324 38.28 15.71 -40.71
N SER A 325 37.13 15.40 -40.10
CA SER A 325 36.03 14.65 -40.74
C SER A 325 34.75 14.75 -39.91
N PHE A 326 33.74 15.44 -40.47
CA PHE A 326 32.38 15.49 -39.95
C PHE A 326 31.60 14.25 -40.43
N PHE A 327 30.96 13.54 -39.49
CA PHE A 327 29.80 12.71 -39.79
C PHE A 327 28.62 13.15 -38.92
N THR A 328 27.61 13.72 -39.58
CA THR A 328 26.30 13.98 -39.02
C THR A 328 25.52 12.67 -38.94
N ILE A 329 25.29 12.11 -37.75
CA ILE A 329 24.28 11.08 -37.57
C ILE A 329 22.94 11.76 -37.30
N ARG A 330 22.12 11.83 -38.35
CA ARG A 330 20.68 12.10 -38.26
C ARG A 330 20.00 11.00 -37.43
N GLY A 331 19.12 11.42 -36.53
CA GLY A 331 18.29 10.55 -35.71
C GLY A 331 17.51 9.53 -36.54
N GLY A 332 17.84 8.26 -36.36
CA GLY A 332 17.07 7.11 -36.83
C GLY A 332 16.26 6.52 -35.67
N ARG A 333 14.95 6.33 -35.89
CA ARG A 333 14.07 5.57 -34.98
C ARG A 333 14.65 4.17 -34.76
N GLN A 334 15.03 3.84 -33.52
CA GLN A 334 15.30 2.45 -33.14
C GLN A 334 14.01 1.63 -33.27
N ARG A 335 13.94 0.80 -34.30
CA ARG A 335 13.01 -0.33 -34.34
C ARG A 335 13.57 -1.42 -33.44
N ARG A 336 12.72 -1.93 -32.53
CA ARG A 336 13.05 -3.07 -31.67
C ARG A 336 13.50 -4.26 -32.53
N PRO A 337 14.56 -4.99 -32.15
CA PRO A 337 14.82 -6.29 -32.76
C PRO A 337 13.67 -7.24 -32.42
N ARG A 338 13.04 -7.82 -33.45
CA ARG A 338 12.24 -9.04 -33.29
C ARG A 338 13.21 -10.20 -33.23
N VAL A 339 13.35 -10.80 -32.05
CA VAL A 339 13.96 -12.12 -31.93
C VAL A 339 12.94 -13.13 -32.45
N HIS A 340 13.24 -13.75 -33.58
CA HIS A 340 12.55 -14.94 -34.06
C HIS A 340 13.24 -16.15 -33.45
N CYS A 341 12.62 -16.77 -32.45
CA CYS A 341 13.00 -18.12 -32.04
C CYS A 341 12.37 -19.09 -33.03
N GLN A 342 13.17 -19.60 -33.97
CA GLN A 342 12.83 -20.83 -34.69
C GLN A 342 13.07 -22.00 -33.75
N THR A 343 11.99 -22.56 -33.21
CA THR A 343 12.03 -23.91 -32.65
C THR A 343 11.88 -24.88 -33.81
N GLY A 344 12.98 -25.55 -34.17
CA GLY A 344 12.90 -26.73 -35.02
C GLY A 344 12.18 -27.84 -34.25
N ALA A 345 10.98 -28.20 -34.71
CA ALA A 345 10.28 -29.39 -34.27
C ALA A 345 10.15 -30.31 -35.48
N THR A 346 10.95 -31.38 -35.47
CA THR A 346 10.66 -32.59 -36.24
C THR A 346 9.56 -33.37 -35.53
N ASP A 347 8.58 -33.74 -36.34
CA ASP A 347 7.64 -34.86 -36.18
C ASP A 347 6.38 -34.71 -35.29
N GLY A 348 5.26 -34.61 -36.00
CA GLY A 348 4.07 -35.45 -35.84
C GLY A 348 3.59 -35.85 -34.46
N SER A 349 2.64 -35.09 -33.91
CA SER A 349 1.35 -35.64 -33.45
C SER A 349 0.40 -34.55 -32.98
N LYS A 350 -0.83 -34.61 -33.48
CA LYS A 350 -1.96 -33.78 -33.07
C LYS A 350 -2.48 -34.29 -31.73
N MET A 351 -2.48 -33.49 -30.67
CA MET A 351 -3.47 -33.61 -29.59
C MET A 351 -3.78 -32.23 -29.00
N GLY A 352 -5.08 -31.92 -28.93
CA GLY A 352 -5.63 -30.64 -28.51
C GLY A 352 -5.44 -30.38 -27.02
N ALA A 353 -4.98 -29.18 -26.71
CA ALA A 353 -4.88 -28.67 -25.35
C ALA A 353 -6.28 -28.38 -24.78
N ARG A 354 -6.73 -29.21 -23.83
CA ARG A 354 -7.76 -28.84 -22.85
C ARG A 354 -7.06 -28.37 -21.58
N ALA A 355 -7.32 -27.13 -21.18
CA ALA A 355 -6.84 -26.55 -19.94
C ALA A 355 -7.56 -27.20 -18.75
N PHE A 356 -6.83 -27.96 -17.93
CA PHE A 356 -7.26 -28.33 -16.58
C PHE A 356 -6.81 -27.23 -15.61
N ARG A 357 -7.77 -26.56 -14.97
CA ARG A 357 -7.55 -25.73 -13.78
C ARG A 357 -7.55 -26.66 -12.56
N MET A 358 -6.41 -26.78 -11.90
CA MET A 358 -6.29 -27.51 -10.64
C MET A 358 -6.56 -26.55 -9.47
N TRP A 359 -7.56 -26.88 -8.66
CA TRP A 359 -7.83 -26.27 -7.36
C TRP A 359 -6.85 -26.87 -6.33
N TYR A 360 -6.14 -26.04 -5.59
CA TYR A 360 -5.41 -26.49 -4.40
C TYR A 360 -6.33 -26.35 -3.18
N ASN A 361 -6.71 -27.49 -2.60
CA ASN A 361 -7.24 -27.56 -1.24
C ASN A 361 -6.08 -27.62 -0.26
N TYR A 362 -6.13 -26.75 0.76
CA TYR A 362 -5.21 -26.74 1.90
C TYR A 362 -5.73 -27.77 2.91
N LEU A 363 -5.02 -28.88 3.10
CA LEU A 363 -5.18 -29.77 4.26
C LEU A 363 -3.80 -29.95 4.91
N GLY A 364 -3.82 -29.87 6.24
CA GLY A 364 -2.66 -29.68 7.11
C GLY A 364 -1.58 -30.76 7.02
N GLN A 365 -0.37 -30.33 7.37
CA GLN A 365 0.75 -31.23 7.61
C GLN A 365 0.51 -32.04 8.89
N VAL A 366 0.52 -33.36 8.73
CA VAL A 366 0.81 -34.32 9.78
C VAL A 366 2.32 -34.56 9.73
N SER A 367 2.99 -34.37 10.86
CA SER A 367 4.39 -34.74 11.04
C SER A 367 4.57 -36.25 10.89
N LEU A 368 5.56 -36.68 10.13
CA LEU A 368 6.12 -38.03 10.24
C LEU A 368 7.59 -37.92 10.61
N THR A 369 7.90 -38.46 11.78
CA THR A 369 9.25 -38.74 12.25
C THR A 369 9.75 -40.01 11.56
N VAL A 370 10.96 -39.97 11.02
CA VAL A 370 11.83 -41.14 10.88
C VAL A 370 13.20 -40.73 11.36
#